data_AF-A0A5P9FEP4-F1
#
_entry.id   AF-A0A5P9FEP4-F1
#
_cell.length_a   1.000
_cell.length_b   1.000
_cell.length_c   1.000
_cell.angle_alpha   90.00
_cell.angle_beta   90.00
_cell.angle_gamma   90.00
#
_symmetry.space_group_name_H-M   'P 1'
#
loop_
_entity.id
_entity.type
_entity.pdbx_description
1 polymer ?
#
loop_
_entity_poly.entity_id
_entity_poly.type
_entity_poly.pdbx_seq_one_letter_code
_entity_poly.pdbx_strand_id
1 'polypeptide(L)'
;MTDLAALADLIRSDTETRGRAISRLGYFCAPFQPLEGPFSDKVIKVYRGAAKPAELTRLAEAHDDYVRVLTECGVTLPETEFHLVDLGGSTRTPVIVQEALPLSSLMRPRMREDSKEETLAMMQAAGEVIASFWTEAQRVKTRVGFHPSIRNFAIRDGRAVFFDTFPPLIHYSREEMGKLLLQFSEKRMMRLVGPMMQKRVTGIQDEWYSPPETLVGLVGSACRLRPEFAEDYLEWGRLFARSHMPRWAEPAIEGLDGPPQLPGYWTGFRKLLGLQGEPNV
;
A
#
# COMPACT_ATOMS: atom_id res chain seq x y z
N MET A 1 4.82 -16.83 -16.36
CA MET A 1 4.34 -15.91 -17.42
C MET A 1 2.83 -16.02 -17.49
N THR A 2 2.13 -14.95 -17.14
CA THR A 2 0.66 -14.85 -17.13
C THR A 2 0.07 -14.98 -18.54
N ASP A 3 -1.01 -15.78 -18.70
CA ASP A 3 -1.83 -15.79 -19.91
C ASP A 3 -2.72 -14.54 -19.97
N LEU A 4 -2.35 -13.57 -20.81
CA LEU A 4 -3.04 -12.29 -20.91
C LEU A 4 -4.44 -12.39 -21.54
N ALA A 5 -4.69 -13.38 -22.39
CA ALA A 5 -6.01 -13.57 -22.98
C ALA A 5 -6.98 -14.09 -21.91
N ALA A 6 -6.56 -15.13 -21.17
CA ALA A 6 -7.33 -15.65 -20.05
C ALA A 6 -7.55 -14.59 -18.94
N LEU A 7 -6.54 -13.75 -18.67
CA LEU A 7 -6.65 -12.64 -17.72
C LEU A 7 -7.65 -11.58 -18.19
N ALA A 8 -7.64 -11.22 -19.48
CA ALA A 8 -8.59 -10.28 -20.04
C ALA A 8 -10.03 -10.81 -19.94
N ASP A 9 -10.24 -12.09 -20.27
CA ASP A 9 -11.55 -12.74 -20.18
C ASP A 9 -12.04 -12.82 -18.73
N LEU A 10 -11.17 -13.18 -17.79
CA LEU A 10 -11.46 -13.14 -16.35
C LEU A 10 -11.95 -11.76 -15.92
N ILE A 11 -11.22 -10.69 -16.28
CA ILE A 11 -11.56 -9.32 -15.87
C ILE A 11 -12.87 -8.84 -16.51
N ARG A 12 -13.17 -9.26 -17.75
CA ARG A 12 -14.45 -8.97 -18.41
C ARG A 12 -15.59 -9.73 -17.72
N SER A 13 -15.42 -11.00 -17.37
CA SER A 13 -16.45 -11.77 -16.66
C SER A 13 -16.68 -11.31 -15.21
N ASP A 14 -15.65 -10.76 -14.56
CA ASP A 14 -15.72 -10.28 -13.17
C ASP A 14 -16.58 -9.01 -13.01
N THR A 15 -16.95 -8.31 -14.09
CA THR A 15 -17.98 -7.25 -13.99
C THR A 15 -19.37 -7.77 -13.58
N GLU A 16 -19.65 -9.07 -13.76
CA GLU A 16 -20.92 -9.70 -13.37
C GLU A 16 -20.82 -10.55 -12.09
N THR A 17 -19.63 -11.07 -11.78
CA THR A 17 -19.40 -12.04 -10.69
C THR A 17 -18.27 -11.55 -9.79
N ARG A 18 -18.57 -10.65 -8.83
CA ARG A 18 -17.58 -10.24 -7.83
C ARG A 18 -17.05 -11.49 -7.12
N GLY A 19 -15.80 -11.87 -7.42
CA GLY A 19 -15.07 -12.86 -6.63
C GLY A 19 -14.97 -12.45 -5.15
N ARG A 20 -14.18 -13.17 -4.35
CA ARG A 20 -13.98 -12.76 -2.95
C ARG A 20 -13.23 -11.42 -2.94
N ALA A 21 -13.94 -10.33 -2.68
CA ALA A 21 -13.33 -9.02 -2.47
C ALA A 21 -12.40 -9.12 -1.24
N ILE A 22 -11.09 -8.99 -1.46
CA ILE A 22 -10.08 -9.15 -0.40
C ILE A 22 -10.00 -7.86 0.43
N SER A 23 -10.32 -6.72 -0.18
CA SER A 23 -10.41 -5.43 0.51
C SER A 23 -11.34 -4.47 -0.24
N ARG A 24 -12.22 -3.78 0.50
CA ARG A 24 -13.07 -2.68 -0.03
C ARG A 24 -12.48 -1.29 0.25
N LEU A 25 -11.24 -1.23 0.75
CA LEU A 25 -10.63 -0.01 1.31
C LEU A 25 -9.50 0.56 0.45
N GLY A 26 -9.25 0.00 -0.73
CA GLY A 26 -8.23 0.52 -1.65
C GLY A 26 -8.65 1.88 -2.19
N TYR A 27 -7.73 2.85 -2.18
CA TYR A 27 -7.97 4.17 -2.76
C TYR A 27 -8.01 4.14 -4.31
N PHE A 28 -7.46 3.06 -4.91
CA PHE A 28 -7.31 2.91 -6.36
C PHE A 28 -8.14 1.76 -6.96
N CYS A 29 -8.23 0.63 -6.26
CA CYS A 29 -8.99 -0.53 -6.72
C CYS A 29 -9.42 -1.42 -5.55
N ALA A 30 -10.43 -2.25 -5.78
CA ALA A 30 -10.78 -3.38 -4.92
C ALA A 30 -10.10 -4.66 -5.45
N PRO A 31 -9.10 -5.22 -4.75
CA PRO A 31 -8.50 -6.50 -5.13
C PRO A 31 -9.52 -7.65 -5.01
N PHE A 32 -9.43 -8.61 -5.91
CA PHE A 32 -10.21 -9.84 -5.85
C PHE A 32 -9.34 -11.07 -6.10
N GLN A 33 -9.78 -12.20 -5.54
CA GLN A 33 -9.21 -13.52 -5.82
C GLN A 33 -10.27 -14.35 -6.54
N PRO A 34 -9.97 -14.86 -7.76
CA PRO A 34 -10.82 -15.83 -8.44
C PRO A 34 -11.02 -17.09 -7.59
N LEU A 35 -12.22 -17.66 -7.62
CA LEU A 35 -12.52 -18.88 -6.84
C LEU A 35 -11.96 -20.14 -7.52
N GLU A 36 -11.91 -20.14 -8.85
CA GLU A 36 -11.53 -21.29 -9.67
C GLU A 36 -10.72 -20.83 -10.88
N GLY A 37 -10.19 -21.80 -11.63
CA GLY A 37 -9.43 -21.55 -12.86
C GLY A 37 -7.95 -21.23 -12.61
N PRO A 38 -7.22 -20.84 -13.66
CA PRO A 38 -5.76 -20.72 -13.64
C PRO A 38 -5.23 -19.58 -12.74
N PHE A 39 -6.11 -18.73 -12.23
CA PHE A 39 -5.77 -17.59 -11.37
C PHE A 39 -6.29 -17.75 -9.94
N SER A 40 -6.77 -18.93 -9.52
CA SER A 40 -7.36 -19.14 -8.19
C SER A 40 -6.35 -18.97 -7.04
N ASP A 41 -5.06 -19.14 -7.33
CA ASP A 41 -3.95 -18.89 -6.41
C ASP A 41 -3.43 -17.44 -6.48
N LYS A 42 -4.10 -16.55 -7.24
CA LYS A 42 -3.67 -15.16 -7.45
C LYS A 42 -4.68 -14.14 -6.92
N VAL A 43 -4.16 -12.96 -6.61
CA VAL A 43 -4.91 -11.73 -6.34
C VAL A 43 -4.75 -10.80 -7.53
N ILE A 44 -5.88 -10.34 -8.06
CA ILE A 44 -5.95 -9.47 -9.21
C ILE A 44 -6.33 -8.06 -8.74
N LYS A 45 -5.52 -7.06 -9.15
CA LYS A 45 -5.75 -5.64 -8.86
C LYS A 45 -5.89 -4.89 -10.17
N VAL A 46 -7.08 -4.39 -10.46
CA VAL A 46 -7.40 -3.73 -11.75
C VAL A 46 -7.51 -2.22 -11.53
N TYR A 47 -6.61 -1.45 -12.15
CA TYR A 47 -6.52 -0.01 -11.97
C TYR A 47 -7.24 0.73 -13.10
N ARG A 48 -8.52 1.05 -12.88
CA ARG A 48 -9.37 1.70 -13.87
C ARG A 48 -9.16 3.22 -13.87
N GLY A 49 -8.31 3.70 -14.76
CA GLY A 49 -8.05 5.13 -15.01
C GLY A 49 -7.87 5.41 -16.51
N ALA A 50 -8.04 6.68 -16.90
CA ALA A 50 -7.75 7.11 -18.27
C ALA A 50 -6.31 7.64 -18.33
N ALA A 51 -5.43 6.95 -19.05
CA ALA A 51 -4.03 7.32 -19.22
C ALA A 51 -3.61 7.20 -20.68
N LYS A 52 -2.71 8.06 -21.11
CA LYS A 52 -2.16 7.99 -22.47
C LYS A 52 -1.26 6.75 -22.60
N PRO A 53 -1.10 6.17 -23.80
CA PRO A 53 -0.22 5.02 -24.00
C PRO A 53 1.19 5.20 -23.44
N ALA A 54 1.80 6.38 -23.65
CA ALA A 54 3.13 6.68 -23.11
C ALA A 54 3.18 6.73 -21.57
N GLU A 55 2.11 7.20 -20.91
CA GLU A 55 2.01 7.21 -19.45
C GLU A 55 1.86 5.78 -18.90
N LEU A 56 1.14 4.92 -19.61
CA LEU A 56 0.99 3.50 -19.27
C LEU A 56 2.31 2.73 -19.41
N THR A 57 3.07 2.98 -20.48
CA THR A 57 4.41 2.39 -20.64
C THR A 57 5.33 2.81 -19.50
N ARG A 58 5.40 4.11 -19.19
CA ARG A 58 6.20 4.61 -18.05
C ARG A 58 5.74 4.00 -16.73
N LEU A 59 4.43 3.81 -16.53
CA LEU A 59 3.88 3.20 -15.32
C LEU A 59 4.31 1.73 -15.16
N ALA A 60 4.32 0.96 -16.25
CA ALA A 60 4.80 -0.42 -16.24
C ALA A 60 6.30 -0.48 -15.90
N GLU A 61 7.13 0.31 -16.59
CA GLU A 61 8.56 0.41 -16.31
C GLU A 61 8.86 0.83 -14.86
N ALA A 62 8.12 1.83 -14.34
CA ALA A 62 8.27 2.27 -12.97
C ALA A 62 7.82 1.22 -11.95
N HIS A 63 6.83 0.39 -12.28
CA HIS A 63 6.40 -0.71 -11.40
C HIS A 63 7.44 -1.81 -11.34
N ASP A 64 7.96 -2.27 -12.47
CA ASP A 64 9.03 -3.29 -12.52
C ASP A 64 10.27 -2.82 -11.75
N ASP A 65 10.67 -1.56 -11.97
CA ASP A 65 11.77 -0.94 -11.24
C ASP A 65 11.51 -0.82 -9.74
N TYR A 66 10.26 -0.51 -9.34
CA TYR A 66 9.90 -0.40 -7.93
C TYR A 66 9.95 -1.76 -7.23
N VAL A 67 9.40 -2.80 -7.84
CA VAL A 67 9.47 -4.19 -7.32
C VAL A 67 10.91 -4.64 -7.18
N ARG A 68 11.76 -4.36 -8.18
CA ARG A 68 13.19 -4.65 -8.11
C ARG A 68 13.85 -3.92 -6.95
N VAL A 69 13.65 -2.61 -6.83
CA VAL A 69 14.28 -1.80 -5.76
C VAL A 69 13.78 -2.22 -4.38
N LEU A 70 12.49 -2.53 -4.20
CA LEU A 70 11.97 -3.08 -2.94
C LEU A 70 12.72 -4.36 -2.55
N THR A 71 12.88 -5.28 -3.49
CA THR A 71 13.57 -6.56 -3.27
C THR A 71 15.06 -6.34 -2.97
N GLU A 72 15.75 -5.47 -3.72
CA GLU A 72 17.16 -5.09 -3.47
C GLU A 72 17.35 -4.44 -2.10
N CYS A 73 16.32 -3.73 -1.60
CA CYS A 73 16.32 -3.12 -0.27
C CYS A 73 15.86 -4.09 0.85
N GLY A 74 15.75 -5.39 0.56
CA GLY A 74 15.43 -6.43 1.54
C GLY A 74 13.95 -6.60 1.86
N VAL A 75 13.05 -5.97 1.09
CA VAL A 75 11.60 -6.14 1.27
C VAL A 75 11.17 -7.47 0.63
N THR A 76 10.57 -8.34 1.44
CA THR A 76 9.98 -9.58 0.93
C THR A 76 8.62 -9.29 0.30
N LEU A 77 8.44 -9.73 -0.95
CA LEU A 77 7.21 -9.57 -1.73
C LEU A 77 6.65 -10.96 -2.10
N PRO A 78 5.32 -11.12 -2.22
CA PRO A 78 4.75 -12.23 -2.97
C PRO A 78 5.13 -12.10 -4.46
N GLU A 79 5.09 -13.20 -5.21
CA GLU A 79 5.27 -13.12 -6.67
C GLU A 79 4.31 -12.07 -7.25
N THR A 80 4.83 -11.09 -7.98
CA THR A 80 4.06 -9.93 -8.44
C THR A 80 4.44 -9.62 -9.88
N GLU A 81 3.45 -9.63 -10.77
CA GLU A 81 3.59 -9.22 -12.17
C GLU A 81 2.66 -8.03 -12.46
N PHE A 82 3.11 -7.10 -13.30
CA PHE A 82 2.32 -5.97 -13.78
C PHE A 82 2.08 -6.05 -15.27
N HIS A 83 0.82 -5.93 -15.67
CA HIS A 83 0.37 -6.12 -17.03
C HIS A 83 -0.44 -4.93 -17.53
N LEU A 84 -0.25 -4.57 -18.80
CA LEU A 84 -1.14 -3.67 -19.52
C LEU A 84 -2.09 -4.50 -20.38
N VAL A 85 -3.29 -4.77 -19.86
CA VAL A 85 -4.26 -5.69 -20.46
C VAL A 85 -5.18 -4.95 -21.42
N ASP A 86 -5.37 -5.49 -22.63
CA ASP A 86 -6.36 -5.00 -23.57
C ASP A 86 -7.75 -5.58 -23.25
N LEU A 87 -8.66 -4.73 -22.77
CA LEU A 87 -10.03 -5.10 -22.43
C LEU A 87 -11.04 -4.75 -23.55
N GLY A 88 -10.59 -4.32 -24.73
CA GLY A 88 -11.44 -3.88 -25.84
C GLY A 88 -11.86 -2.40 -25.77
N GLY A 89 -11.17 -1.60 -24.95
CA GLY A 89 -11.36 -0.15 -24.83
C GLY A 89 -10.33 0.65 -25.63
N SER A 90 -10.42 1.99 -25.57
CA SER A 90 -9.47 2.89 -26.26
C SER A 90 -8.07 2.92 -25.63
N THR A 91 -7.91 2.40 -24.41
CA THR A 91 -6.62 2.36 -23.69
C THR A 91 -6.46 1.02 -22.96
N ARG A 92 -5.23 0.52 -22.89
CA ARG A 92 -4.91 -0.66 -22.07
C ARG A 92 -5.14 -0.36 -20.59
N THR A 93 -5.53 -1.38 -19.84
CA THR A 93 -5.81 -1.28 -18.41
C THR A 93 -4.64 -1.85 -17.61
N PRO A 94 -4.06 -1.09 -16.67
CA PRO A 94 -3.08 -1.64 -15.75
C PRO A 94 -3.68 -2.67 -14.80
N VAL A 95 -3.01 -3.81 -14.68
CA VAL A 95 -3.41 -4.93 -13.83
C VAL A 95 -2.19 -5.47 -13.11
N ILE A 96 -2.30 -5.64 -11.78
CA ILE A 96 -1.32 -6.43 -11.03
C ILE A 96 -1.90 -7.82 -10.80
N VAL A 97 -1.10 -8.83 -11.12
CA VAL A 97 -1.35 -10.24 -10.79
C VAL A 97 -0.33 -10.64 -9.73
N GLN A 98 -0.80 -11.02 -8.55
CA GLN A 98 0.05 -11.25 -7.39
C GLN A 98 -0.27 -12.60 -6.75
N GLU A 99 0.71 -13.35 -6.23
CA GLU A 99 0.47 -14.55 -5.43
C GLU A 99 -0.48 -14.23 -4.26
N ALA A 100 -1.49 -15.09 -4.08
CA ALA A 100 -2.44 -14.92 -3.00
C ALA A 100 -1.84 -15.31 -1.65
N LEU A 101 -1.94 -14.39 -0.71
CA LEU A 101 -1.55 -14.62 0.68
C LEU A 101 -2.76 -15.15 1.47
N PRO A 102 -2.58 -16.16 2.35
CA PRO A 102 -3.66 -16.62 3.21
C PRO A 102 -4.24 -15.48 4.03
N LEU A 103 -5.57 -15.39 4.14
CA LEU A 103 -6.20 -14.31 4.91
C LEU A 103 -5.80 -14.33 6.39
N SER A 104 -5.57 -15.53 6.93
CA SER A 104 -5.04 -15.76 8.28
C SER A 104 -3.60 -15.27 8.46
N SER A 105 -2.89 -14.91 7.39
CA SER A 105 -1.56 -14.30 7.46
C SER A 105 -1.62 -12.76 7.44
N LEU A 106 -2.73 -12.14 7.00
CA LEU A 106 -2.81 -10.69 6.84
C LEU A 106 -2.70 -9.99 8.20
N MET A 107 -1.76 -9.05 8.33
CA MET A 107 -1.42 -8.42 9.59
C MET A 107 -2.61 -7.69 10.20
N ARG A 108 -3.31 -6.85 9.45
CA ARG A 108 -4.44 -6.07 10.00
C ARG A 108 -5.59 -6.94 10.54
N PRO A 109 -6.15 -7.93 9.80
CA PRO A 109 -7.15 -8.84 10.35
C PRO A 109 -6.67 -9.53 11.63
N ARG A 110 -5.46 -10.10 11.60
CA ARG A 110 -4.88 -10.73 12.79
C ARG A 110 -4.76 -9.77 13.97
N MET A 111 -4.25 -8.55 13.76
CA MET A 111 -4.12 -7.55 14.83
C MET A 111 -5.45 -7.16 15.51
N ARG A 112 -6.60 -7.41 14.86
CA ARG A 112 -7.91 -7.20 15.48
C ARG A 112 -8.26 -8.28 16.50
N GLU A 113 -7.84 -9.50 16.24
CA GLU A 113 -8.28 -10.71 16.94
C GLU A 113 -7.22 -11.22 17.92
N ASP A 114 -5.94 -11.14 17.52
CA ASP A 114 -4.79 -11.64 18.25
C ASP A 114 -4.49 -10.80 19.51
N SER A 115 -3.71 -11.40 20.40
CA SER A 115 -3.27 -10.81 21.67
C SER A 115 -2.31 -9.64 21.47
N LYS A 116 -2.13 -8.84 22.53
CA LYS A 116 -1.19 -7.72 22.53
C LYS A 116 0.22 -8.18 22.15
N GLU A 117 0.71 -9.24 22.76
CA GLU A 117 2.05 -9.79 22.56
C GLU A 117 2.26 -10.23 21.11
N GLU A 118 1.26 -10.89 20.52
CA GLU A 118 1.27 -11.27 19.11
C GLU A 118 1.28 -10.04 18.21
N THR A 119 0.44 -9.04 18.48
CA THR A 119 0.43 -7.81 17.67
C THR A 119 1.76 -7.05 17.73
N LEU A 120 2.42 -6.99 18.89
CA LEU A 120 3.75 -6.40 19.04
C LEU A 120 4.82 -7.17 18.25
N ALA A 121 4.74 -8.50 18.20
CA ALA A 121 5.61 -9.31 17.36
C ALA A 121 5.39 -9.02 15.86
N MET A 122 4.15 -8.80 15.42
CA MET A 122 3.87 -8.37 14.04
C MET A 122 4.43 -6.97 13.75
N MET A 123 4.32 -6.05 14.72
CA MET A 123 4.91 -4.71 14.62
C MET A 123 6.42 -4.79 14.48
N GLN A 124 7.09 -5.64 15.26
CA GLN A 124 8.53 -5.91 15.15
C GLN A 124 8.90 -6.38 13.73
N ALA A 125 8.22 -7.42 13.22
CA ALA A 125 8.49 -7.96 11.89
C ALA A 125 8.29 -6.91 10.78
N ALA A 126 7.22 -6.11 10.86
CA ALA A 126 6.98 -5.03 9.89
C ALA A 126 8.02 -3.90 10.03
N GLY A 127 8.37 -3.51 11.25
CA GLY A 127 9.37 -2.49 11.55
C GLY A 127 10.74 -2.86 10.99
N GLU A 128 11.16 -4.11 11.12
CA GLU A 128 12.43 -4.61 10.55
C GLU A 128 12.49 -4.46 9.03
N VAL A 129 11.38 -4.68 8.33
CA VAL A 129 11.28 -4.43 6.89
C VAL A 129 11.41 -2.93 6.58
N ILE A 130 10.77 -2.06 7.37
CA ILE A 130 10.89 -0.59 7.23
C ILE A 130 12.35 -0.14 7.43
N ALA A 131 12.99 -0.60 8.49
CA ALA A 131 14.36 -0.24 8.82
C ALA A 131 15.35 -0.73 7.75
N SER A 132 15.17 -1.97 7.27
CA SER A 132 15.99 -2.55 6.20
C SER A 132 15.83 -1.76 4.91
N PHE A 133 14.57 -1.48 4.51
CA PHE A 133 14.27 -0.70 3.32
C PHE A 133 14.98 0.66 3.35
N TRP A 134 14.79 1.45 4.42
CA TRP A 134 15.35 2.81 4.47
C TRP A 134 16.85 2.84 4.63
N THR A 135 17.45 1.81 5.21
CA THR A 135 18.91 1.68 5.30
C THR A 135 19.51 1.46 3.92
N GLU A 136 18.96 0.51 3.15
CA GLU A 136 19.47 0.18 1.82
C GLU A 136 19.08 1.23 0.76
N ALA A 137 17.89 1.84 0.88
CA ALA A 137 17.41 2.88 -0.03
C ALA A 137 18.33 4.10 -0.11
N GLN A 138 19.22 4.32 0.86
CA GLN A 138 20.24 5.38 0.80
C GLN A 138 21.21 5.21 -0.38
N ARG A 139 21.37 3.99 -0.89
CA ARG A 139 22.22 3.67 -2.05
C ARG A 139 21.50 3.88 -3.38
N VAL A 140 20.18 4.00 -3.35
CA VAL A 140 19.35 4.22 -4.54
C VAL A 140 19.48 5.68 -4.97
N LYS A 141 19.98 5.91 -6.19
CA LYS A 141 20.21 7.26 -6.71
C LYS A 141 18.92 8.01 -7.06
N THR A 142 17.85 7.26 -7.33
CA THR A 142 16.55 7.83 -7.67
C THR A 142 15.70 8.00 -6.42
N ARG A 143 14.83 9.01 -6.42
CA ARG A 143 13.81 9.18 -5.38
C ARG A 143 12.94 7.91 -5.34
N VAL A 144 12.93 7.23 -4.20
CA VAL A 144 12.09 6.08 -3.90
C VAL A 144 11.36 6.31 -2.58
N GLY A 145 10.11 5.85 -2.50
CA GLY A 145 9.30 5.88 -1.28
C GLY A 145 8.84 4.48 -0.88
N PHE A 146 8.23 4.37 0.29
CA PHE A 146 7.67 3.15 0.83
C PHE A 146 6.44 3.47 1.67
N HIS A 147 5.35 2.71 1.50
CA HIS A 147 4.09 2.93 2.22
C HIS A 147 3.74 1.71 3.12
N PRO A 148 4.43 1.57 4.27
CA PRO A 148 4.33 0.39 5.13
C PRO A 148 3.19 0.52 6.15
N SER A 149 1.95 0.48 5.70
CA SER A 149 0.79 0.38 6.59
C SER A 149 0.58 -1.06 7.06
N ILE A 150 0.00 -1.27 8.26
CA ILE A 150 -0.45 -2.59 8.76
C ILE A 150 -1.40 -3.33 7.79
N ARG A 151 -1.99 -2.61 6.83
CA ARG A 151 -2.86 -3.15 5.77
C ARG A 151 -2.10 -3.78 4.62
N ASN A 152 -0.81 -3.45 4.49
CA ASN A 152 0.04 -3.80 3.36
C ASN A 152 1.03 -4.92 3.71
N PHE A 153 0.90 -5.49 4.92
CA PHE A 153 1.72 -6.59 5.41
C PHE A 153 0.89 -7.84 5.71
N ALA A 154 1.52 -8.98 5.44
CA ALA A 154 1.15 -10.28 5.97
C ALA A 154 2.32 -10.83 6.81
N ILE A 155 2.05 -11.72 7.74
CA ILE A 155 3.06 -12.39 8.57
C ILE A 155 3.10 -13.86 8.18
N ARG A 156 4.25 -14.32 7.66
CA ARG A 156 4.54 -15.73 7.34
C ARG A 156 5.82 -16.14 8.03
N ASP A 157 5.76 -17.22 8.81
CA ASP A 157 6.92 -17.79 9.50
C ASP A 157 7.69 -16.75 10.33
N GLY A 158 6.95 -15.86 11.00
CA GLY A 158 7.49 -14.78 11.83
C GLY A 158 8.05 -13.57 11.04
N ARG A 159 7.97 -13.56 9.71
CA ARG A 159 8.47 -12.48 8.85
C ARG A 159 7.34 -11.71 8.20
N ALA A 160 7.53 -10.41 8.03
CA ALA A 160 6.59 -9.56 7.31
C ALA A 160 6.81 -9.65 5.79
N VAL A 161 5.72 -9.88 5.07
CA VAL A 161 5.63 -9.89 3.61
C VAL A 161 4.83 -8.67 3.17
N PHE A 162 5.44 -7.79 2.39
CA PHE A 162 4.80 -6.58 1.88
C PHE A 162 4.11 -6.88 0.54
N PHE A 163 2.91 -6.35 0.31
CA PHE A 163 2.15 -6.68 -0.91
C PHE A 163 1.52 -5.47 -1.63
N ASP A 164 1.82 -4.24 -1.22
CA ASP A 164 1.25 -3.02 -1.85
C ASP A 164 2.25 -2.28 -2.75
N THR A 165 2.35 -2.71 -4.01
CA THR A 165 3.31 -2.15 -4.97
C THR A 165 2.73 -1.00 -5.81
N PHE A 166 1.53 -0.50 -5.50
CA PHE A 166 0.88 0.57 -6.29
C PHE A 166 0.40 1.74 -5.42
N PRO A 167 0.63 3.00 -5.84
CA PRO A 167 1.41 3.38 -7.02
C PRO A 167 2.90 3.04 -6.85
N PRO A 168 3.64 2.81 -7.93
CA PRO A 168 5.08 2.62 -7.84
C PRO A 168 5.75 3.92 -7.37
N LEU A 169 6.30 3.90 -6.15
CA LEU A 169 6.85 5.08 -5.48
C LEU A 169 8.28 5.42 -5.95
N ILE A 170 8.55 5.32 -7.25
CA ILE A 170 9.86 5.55 -7.88
C ILE A 170 9.69 6.31 -9.20
N HIS A 171 10.71 7.03 -9.67
CA HIS A 171 10.75 7.75 -10.97
C HIS A 171 9.74 8.88 -11.15
N TYR A 172 8.87 9.13 -10.18
CA TYR A 172 7.94 10.26 -10.18
C TYR A 172 8.43 11.35 -9.25
N SER A 173 8.45 12.58 -9.75
CA SER A 173 8.52 13.76 -8.91
C SER A 173 7.29 13.82 -8.00
N ARG A 174 7.39 14.63 -6.94
CA ARG A 174 6.28 14.88 -6.02
C ARG A 174 5.01 15.33 -6.76
N GLU A 175 5.12 16.21 -7.75
CA GLU A 175 3.95 16.68 -8.50
C GLU A 175 3.34 15.58 -9.38
N GLU A 176 4.17 14.82 -10.09
CA GLU A 176 3.73 13.75 -10.98
C GLU A 176 3.05 12.62 -10.22
N MET A 177 3.59 12.24 -9.05
CA MET A 177 2.94 11.26 -8.18
C MET A 177 1.55 11.73 -7.74
N GLY A 178 1.40 13.02 -7.39
CA GLY A 178 0.09 13.61 -7.10
C GLY A 178 -0.91 13.47 -8.25
N LYS A 179 -0.45 13.64 -9.50
CA LYS A 179 -1.27 13.43 -10.71
C LYS A 179 -1.63 11.96 -10.89
N LEU A 180 -0.66 11.06 -10.73
CA LEU A 180 -0.86 9.61 -10.83
C LEU A 180 -1.91 9.11 -9.83
N LEU A 181 -1.81 9.57 -8.58
CA LEU A 181 -2.75 9.25 -7.50
C LEU A 181 -4.19 9.64 -7.84
N LEU A 182 -4.36 10.81 -8.45
CA LEU A 182 -5.68 11.28 -8.88
C LEU A 182 -6.19 10.49 -10.09
N GLN A 183 -5.34 10.27 -11.09
CA GLN A 183 -5.67 9.58 -12.33
C GLN A 183 -6.24 8.18 -12.12
N PHE A 184 -5.69 7.44 -11.16
CA PHE A 184 -6.10 6.08 -10.82
C PHE A 184 -6.99 5.99 -9.58
N SER A 185 -7.47 7.11 -9.05
CA SER A 185 -8.46 7.08 -7.97
C SER A 185 -9.75 6.40 -8.43
N GLU A 186 -10.29 5.51 -7.61
CA GLU A 186 -11.50 4.74 -7.93
C GLU A 186 -12.73 5.65 -8.12
N LYS A 187 -12.78 6.77 -7.38
CA LYS A 187 -13.92 7.69 -7.41
C LYS A 187 -13.82 8.66 -8.58
N ARG A 188 -14.74 8.56 -9.54
CA ARG A 188 -14.88 9.50 -10.68
C ARG A 188 -14.86 10.97 -10.26
N MET A 189 -15.48 11.30 -9.12
CA MET A 189 -15.48 12.64 -8.53
C MET A 189 -14.08 13.14 -8.17
N MET A 190 -13.22 12.27 -7.64
CA MET A 190 -11.82 12.62 -7.31
C MET A 190 -11.01 12.93 -8.57
N ARG A 191 -11.29 12.24 -9.67
CA ARG A 191 -10.70 12.55 -10.98
C ARG A 191 -11.14 13.91 -11.52
N LEU A 192 -12.39 14.30 -11.23
CA LEU A 192 -12.98 15.56 -11.71
C LEU A 192 -12.55 16.78 -10.88
N VAL A 193 -12.52 16.65 -9.54
CA VAL A 193 -12.18 17.73 -8.60
C VAL A 193 -10.67 17.80 -8.31
N GLY A 194 -9.92 16.78 -8.77
CA GLY A 194 -8.49 16.59 -8.56
C GLY A 194 -7.59 17.81 -8.78
N PRO A 195 -7.78 18.64 -9.83
CA PRO A 195 -6.92 19.82 -10.06
C PRO A 195 -6.95 20.86 -8.94
N MET A 196 -8.11 21.09 -8.28
CA MET A 196 -8.20 21.99 -7.13
C MET A 196 -7.66 21.36 -5.84
N MET A 197 -7.56 20.03 -5.80
CA MET A 197 -7.15 19.26 -4.63
C MET A 197 -5.73 18.71 -4.71
N GLN A 198 -5.04 18.92 -5.84
CA GLN A 198 -3.73 18.36 -6.13
C GLN A 198 -2.75 18.70 -5.02
N LYS A 199 -2.68 19.95 -4.54
CA LYS A 199 -1.78 20.34 -3.44
C LYS A 199 -2.01 19.53 -2.15
N ARG A 200 -3.26 19.15 -1.84
CA ARG A 200 -3.60 18.33 -0.66
C ARG A 200 -3.27 16.86 -0.87
N VAL A 201 -3.59 16.30 -2.04
CA VAL A 201 -3.26 14.90 -2.39
C VAL A 201 -1.75 14.70 -2.47
N THR A 202 -1.03 15.69 -3.02
CA THR A 202 0.43 15.72 -3.10
C THR A 202 1.09 15.74 -1.72
N GLY A 203 0.43 16.22 -0.67
CA GLY A 203 0.96 16.19 0.71
C GLY A 203 0.89 14.82 1.37
N ILE A 204 -0.10 13.99 0.99
CA ILE A 204 -0.33 12.67 1.62
C ILE A 204 0.84 11.71 1.37
N GLN A 205 1.42 11.80 0.18
CA GLN A 205 2.55 10.96 -0.18
C GLN A 205 3.83 11.35 0.58
N ASP A 206 3.93 12.53 1.18
CA ASP A 206 5.19 13.00 1.78
C ASP A 206 5.64 12.06 2.91
N GLU A 207 4.69 11.52 3.67
CA GLU A 207 4.91 10.49 4.68
C GLU A 207 5.58 9.22 4.09
N TRP A 208 5.27 8.88 2.83
CA TRP A 208 5.81 7.69 2.16
C TRP A 208 7.25 7.87 1.69
N TYR A 209 7.77 9.10 1.67
CA TYR A 209 9.15 9.39 1.28
C TYR A 209 10.03 9.78 2.48
N SER A 210 9.51 9.62 3.71
CA SER A 210 10.20 10.00 4.94
C SER A 210 10.40 8.78 5.85
N PRO A 211 11.66 8.36 6.10
CA PRO A 211 11.95 7.25 6.99
C PRO A 211 11.25 7.32 8.37
N PRO A 212 11.34 8.41 9.14
CA PRO A 212 10.65 8.48 10.43
C PRO A 212 9.13 8.41 10.29
N GLU A 213 8.55 9.09 9.30
CA GLU A 213 7.09 9.11 9.09
C GLU A 213 6.53 7.74 8.71
N THR A 214 7.29 6.91 8.01
CA THR A 214 6.83 5.54 7.71
C THR A 214 6.70 4.67 8.96
N LEU A 215 7.60 4.82 9.94
CA LEU A 215 7.49 4.15 11.24
C LEU A 215 6.32 4.74 12.05
N VAL A 216 6.20 6.07 12.11
CA VAL A 216 5.09 6.77 12.77
C VAL A 216 3.74 6.34 12.17
N GLY A 217 3.65 6.20 10.85
CA GLY A 217 2.47 5.76 10.13
C GLY A 217 2.07 4.31 10.46
N LEU A 218 3.05 3.41 10.64
CA LEU A 218 2.83 2.04 11.09
C LEU A 218 2.24 2.03 12.50
N VAL A 219 2.91 2.69 13.46
CA VAL A 219 2.48 2.78 14.86
C VAL A 219 1.11 3.42 14.98
N GLY A 220 0.90 4.57 14.34
CA GLY A 220 -0.40 5.24 14.34
C GLY A 220 -1.51 4.39 13.73
N SER A 221 -1.21 3.54 12.75
CA SER A 221 -2.20 2.60 12.23
C SER A 221 -2.58 1.53 13.23
N ALA A 222 -1.62 1.02 14.02
CA ALA A 222 -1.86 0.08 15.10
C ALA A 222 -2.67 0.71 16.25
N CYS A 223 -2.29 1.91 16.72
CA CYS A 223 -3.01 2.62 17.78
C CYS A 223 -4.47 2.91 17.39
N ARG A 224 -4.73 3.26 16.13
CA ARG A 224 -6.12 3.46 15.64
C ARG A 224 -6.91 2.17 15.53
N LEU A 225 -6.24 1.04 15.31
CA LEU A 225 -6.90 -0.26 15.19
C LEU A 225 -7.25 -0.86 16.55
N ARG A 226 -6.34 -0.73 17.52
CA ARG A 226 -6.46 -1.26 18.88
C ARG A 226 -6.09 -0.16 19.90
N PRO A 227 -6.96 0.83 20.14
CA PRO A 227 -6.69 1.94 21.06
C PRO A 227 -6.35 1.48 22.48
N GLU A 228 -6.84 0.31 22.90
CA GLU A 228 -6.55 -0.28 24.21
C GLU A 228 -5.07 -0.66 24.42
N PHE A 229 -4.29 -0.82 23.34
CA PHE A 229 -2.86 -1.14 23.37
C PHE A 229 -1.99 0.02 22.87
N ALA A 230 -2.55 1.24 22.79
CA ALA A 230 -1.87 2.38 22.16
C ALA A 230 -0.53 2.71 22.83
N GLU A 231 -0.45 2.70 24.16
CA GLU A 231 0.79 2.98 24.89
C GLU A 231 1.87 1.92 24.63
N ASP A 232 1.50 0.64 24.57
CA ASP A 232 2.45 -0.43 24.25
C ASP A 232 3.03 -0.27 22.83
N TYR A 233 2.22 0.13 21.85
CA TYR A 233 2.71 0.41 20.49
C TYR A 233 3.60 1.64 20.42
N LEU A 234 3.29 2.70 21.18
CA LEU A 234 4.11 3.90 21.27
C LEU A 234 5.46 3.61 21.93
N GLU A 235 5.45 2.89 23.05
CA GLU A 235 6.67 2.46 23.74
C GLU A 235 7.53 1.60 22.81
N TRP A 236 6.93 0.58 22.18
CA TRP A 236 7.62 -0.24 21.19
C TRP A 236 8.20 0.61 20.08
N GLY A 237 7.43 1.53 19.49
CA GLY A 237 7.89 2.37 18.38
C GLY A 237 9.08 3.26 18.75
N ARG A 238 9.06 3.86 19.95
CA ARG A 238 10.19 4.68 20.46
C ARG A 238 11.43 3.83 20.71
N LEU A 239 11.28 2.63 21.28
CA LEU A 239 12.40 1.69 21.49
C LEU A 239 12.97 1.16 20.18
N PHE A 240 12.09 0.82 19.23
CA PHE A 240 12.46 0.36 17.89
C PHE A 240 13.23 1.45 17.14
N ALA A 241 12.74 2.70 17.16
CA ALA A 241 13.41 3.84 16.52
C ALA A 241 14.86 4.00 17.01
N ARG A 242 15.09 3.92 18.33
CA ARG A 242 16.44 4.02 18.92
C ARG A 242 17.37 2.88 18.51
N SER A 243 16.86 1.67 18.45
CA SER A 243 17.67 0.46 18.26
C SER A 243 17.89 0.09 16.79
N HIS A 244 16.87 0.22 15.94
CA HIS A 244 16.87 -0.26 14.56
C HIS A 244 16.91 0.87 13.53
N MET A 245 16.56 2.11 13.92
CA MET A 245 16.58 3.28 13.04
C MET A 245 17.35 4.47 13.65
N PRO A 246 18.56 4.27 14.21
CA PRO A 246 19.25 5.30 15.01
C PRO A 246 19.46 6.61 14.28
N ARG A 247 19.68 6.57 12.96
CA ARG A 247 19.83 7.76 12.11
C ARG A 247 18.59 8.66 12.07
N TRP A 248 17.40 8.07 12.22
CA TRP A 248 16.11 8.77 12.13
C TRP A 248 15.35 8.73 13.46
N ALA A 249 16.03 8.35 14.55
CA ALA A 249 15.40 8.07 15.83
C ALA A 249 14.74 9.32 16.43
N GLU A 250 15.44 10.46 16.46
CA GLU A 250 14.92 11.71 17.03
C GLU A 250 13.58 12.15 16.41
N PRO A 251 13.47 12.37 15.08
CA PRO A 251 12.19 12.76 14.47
C PRO A 251 11.13 11.67 14.58
N ALA A 252 11.51 10.38 14.57
CA ALA A 252 10.55 9.30 14.78
C ALA A 252 9.99 9.30 16.21
N ILE A 253 10.83 9.50 17.22
CA ILE A 253 10.40 9.55 18.64
C ILE A 253 9.52 10.76 18.90
N GLU A 254 9.85 11.92 18.33
CA GLU A 254 9.02 13.14 18.40
C GLU A 254 7.63 12.88 17.79
N GLY A 255 7.59 12.25 16.61
CA GLY A 255 6.32 11.85 15.97
C GLY A 255 5.52 10.79 16.74
N LEU A 256 6.12 10.17 17.77
CA LEU A 256 5.51 9.17 18.63
C LEU A 256 5.27 9.70 20.06
N ASP A 257 5.26 11.01 20.30
CA ASP A 257 4.98 11.56 21.64
C ASP A 257 3.54 11.26 22.12
N GLY A 258 2.60 11.03 21.19
CA GLY A 258 1.28 10.48 21.46
C GLY A 258 0.73 9.70 20.26
N PRO A 259 -0.47 9.11 20.35
CA PRO A 259 -1.05 8.34 19.25
C PRO A 259 -1.15 9.18 17.97
N PRO A 260 -0.41 8.84 16.89
CA PRO A 260 -0.36 9.67 15.70
C PRO A 260 -1.74 9.83 15.08
N GLN A 261 -2.18 11.08 14.98
CA GLN A 261 -3.45 11.44 14.37
C GLN A 261 -3.30 11.54 12.86
N LEU A 262 -4.32 11.14 12.12
CA LEU A 262 -4.39 11.49 10.70
C LEU A 262 -4.51 13.01 10.58
N PRO A 263 -3.86 13.66 9.59
CA PRO A 263 -3.98 15.10 9.41
C PRO A 263 -5.45 15.54 9.36
N GLY A 264 -5.82 16.59 10.11
CA GLY A 264 -7.24 16.99 10.27
C GLY A 264 -7.98 17.33 8.97
N TYR A 265 -7.25 17.82 7.95
CA TYR A 265 -7.83 18.05 6.61
C TYR A 265 -8.22 16.74 5.91
N TRP A 266 -7.59 15.63 6.28
CA TRP A 266 -7.79 14.31 5.69
C TRP A 266 -8.98 13.56 6.31
N THR A 267 -9.18 13.68 7.63
CA THR A 267 -10.36 13.14 8.31
C THR A 267 -11.65 13.81 7.84
N GLY A 268 -11.65 15.15 7.69
CA GLY A 268 -12.79 15.89 7.11
C GLY A 268 -13.06 15.53 5.65
N PHE A 269 -12.00 15.35 4.86
CA PHE A 269 -12.10 15.00 3.45
C PHE A 269 -12.58 13.55 3.21
N ARG A 270 -12.07 12.57 3.98
CA ARG A 270 -12.57 11.19 3.94
C ARG A 270 -14.04 11.09 4.32
N LYS A 271 -14.47 11.89 5.31
CA LYS A 271 -15.88 12.00 5.72
C LYS A 271 -16.76 12.57 4.60
N LEU A 272 -16.33 13.64 3.95
CA LEU A 272 -17.07 14.28 2.85
C LEU A 272 -17.21 13.37 1.62
N LEU A 273 -16.21 12.52 1.36
CA LEU A 273 -16.20 11.64 0.19
C LEU A 273 -16.86 10.27 0.41
N GLY A 274 -17.35 9.95 1.61
CA GLY A 274 -17.77 8.57 1.93
C GLY A 274 -16.62 7.58 1.77
N LEU A 275 -15.39 8.02 2.06
CA LEU A 275 -14.20 7.16 2.22
C LEU A 275 -14.01 6.74 3.70
N GLN A 276 -15.00 7.07 4.54
CA GLN A 276 -15.21 6.35 5.79
C GLN A 276 -15.53 4.90 5.44
N GLY A 277 -14.55 4.02 5.55
CA GLY A 277 -14.90 2.71 6.07
C GLY A 277 -15.38 2.95 7.49
N GLU A 278 -16.54 2.42 7.84
CA GLU A 278 -16.78 2.09 9.24
C GLU A 278 -15.56 1.29 9.75
N PRO A 279 -15.19 1.38 11.04
CA PRO A 279 -14.26 0.42 11.61
C PRO A 279 -14.93 -0.96 11.43
N ASN A 280 -14.67 -1.62 10.31
CA ASN A 280 -15.55 -2.72 9.90
C ASN A 280 -15.48 -3.81 10.95
N VAL A 281 -16.65 -4.18 11.45
CA VAL A 281 -17.02 -5.40 12.18
C VAL A 281 -16.01 -6.53 11.97
#